data_AF-A0A9R1S8D6-F1
#
_entry.id   AF-A0A9R1S8D6-F1
#
_cell.length_a   1.000
_cell.length_b   1.000
_cell.length_c   1.000
_cell.angle_alpha   90.00
_cell.angle_beta   90.00
_cell.angle_gamma   90.00
#
_symmetry.space_group_name_H-M   'P 1'
#
loop_
_entity.id
_entity.type
_entity.pdbx_description
1 polymer ?
#
loop_
_entity_poly.entity_id
_entity_poly.type
_entity_poly.pdbx_seq_one_letter_code
_entity_poly.pdbx_strand_id
1 'polypeptide(L)'
;MIEAMLPLLKPSPYGGRIVNVSSRLGRANGRRNKIGDAILREQLLTDDCLSEELIDGMVTKFLEQVKQNSWSSIEWPQMYTDYSVSKLAVNVYTRLMARRLSDSRRRC
;
A
#
# COMPACT_ATOMS: atom_id res chain seq x y z
N MET A 1 12.96 4.74 0.19
CA MET A 1 13.21 6.03 -0.50
C MET A 1 12.50 7.20 0.17
N ILE A 2 11.18 7.12 0.41
CA ILE A 2 10.42 8.20 1.08
C ILE A 2 11.00 8.52 2.46
N GLU A 3 11.22 7.50 3.31
CA GLU A 3 11.83 7.64 4.65
C GLU A 3 13.15 8.41 4.63
N ALA A 4 14.03 8.14 3.65
CA ALA A 4 15.32 8.81 3.51
C ALA A 4 15.19 10.32 3.19
N MET A 5 14.10 10.73 2.55
CA MET A 5 13.83 12.14 2.25
C MET A 5 13.04 12.86 3.34
N LEU A 6 12.45 12.16 4.31
CA LEU A 6 11.66 12.77 5.38
C LEU A 6 12.43 13.82 6.20
N PRO A 7 13.71 13.60 6.60
CA PRO A 7 14.47 14.61 7.34
C PRO A 7 14.65 15.93 6.56
N LEU A 8 14.69 15.85 5.23
CA LEU A 8 14.85 17.01 4.35
C LEU A 8 13.52 17.72 4.08
N LEU A 9 12.40 16.99 4.14
CA LEU A 9 11.05 17.53 3.88
C LEU A 9 10.43 18.21 5.10
N LYS A 10 10.78 17.79 6.33
CA LYS A 10 10.22 18.34 7.58
C LYS A 10 10.54 19.83 7.83
N PRO A 11 11.76 20.34 7.59
CA PRO A 11 12.12 21.73 7.91
C PRO A 11 11.52 22.79 6.98
N SER A 12 10.85 22.40 5.89
CA SER A 12 10.33 23.35 4.91
C SER A 12 9.25 24.26 5.53
N PRO A 13 9.40 25.59 5.45
CA PRO A 13 8.42 26.55 6.00
C PRO A 13 7.07 26.52 5.26
N TYR A 14 7.06 26.02 4.02
CA TYR A 14 5.85 25.85 3.22
C TYR A 14 5.22 24.46 3.36
N GLY A 15 5.83 23.59 4.17
CA GLY A 15 5.45 22.19 4.36
C GLY A 15 5.92 21.29 3.20
N GLY A 16 6.59 20.19 3.54
CA GLY A 16 6.91 19.13 2.59
C GLY A 16 5.65 18.41 2.08
N ARG A 17 5.59 18.13 0.77
CA ARG A 17 4.51 17.38 0.13
C ARG A 17 5.09 16.13 -0.53
N ILE A 18 4.44 15.00 -0.33
CA ILE A 18 4.78 13.72 -0.96
C ILE A 18 3.58 13.32 -1.82
N VAL A 19 3.81 13.08 -3.10
CA VAL A 19 2.78 12.65 -4.04
C VAL A 19 3.23 11.35 -4.70
N ASN A 20 2.51 10.27 -4.41
CA ASN A 20 2.76 8.97 -5.03
C ASN A 20 1.85 8.80 -6.26
N VAL A 21 2.46 8.53 -7.41
CA VAL A 21 1.72 8.32 -8.67
C VAL A 21 1.19 6.89 -8.73
N SER A 22 -0.13 6.75 -8.59
CA SER A 22 -0.82 5.47 -8.55
C SER A 22 -1.79 5.27 -9.73
N SER A 23 -2.65 4.24 -9.64
CA SER A 23 -3.68 3.91 -10.63
C SER A 23 -4.99 3.54 -9.95
N ARG A 24 -6.11 3.71 -10.67
CA ARG A 24 -7.44 3.20 -10.28
C ARG A 24 -7.45 1.68 -10.06
N LEU A 25 -6.51 0.97 -10.68
CA LEU A 25 -6.33 -0.47 -10.54
C LEU A 25 -5.79 -0.86 -9.15
N GLY A 26 -5.14 0.05 -8.41
CA GLY A 26 -4.64 -0.21 -7.06
C GLY A 26 -5.69 -0.06 -5.95
N ARG A 27 -7.00 -0.08 -6.27
CA ARG A 27 -8.07 0.08 -5.28
C ARG A 27 -8.37 -1.27 -4.61
N ALA A 28 -8.19 -1.36 -3.30
CA ALA A 28 -8.46 -2.58 -2.50
C ALA A 28 -9.92 -3.10 -2.64
N ASN A 29 -10.87 -2.20 -2.88
CA ASN A 29 -12.29 -2.49 -3.11
C ASN A 29 -12.74 -2.25 -4.56
N GLY A 30 -11.84 -2.31 -5.53
CA GLY A 30 -12.20 -2.16 -6.94
C GLY A 30 -13.04 -3.33 -7.44
N ARG A 31 -14.16 -3.07 -8.14
CA ARG A 31 -15.03 -4.13 -8.71
C ARG A 31 -14.28 -5.14 -9.59
N ARG A 32 -13.21 -4.72 -10.25
CA ARG A 32 -12.38 -5.55 -11.16
C ARG A 32 -11.06 -6.04 -10.52
N ASN A 33 -10.65 -5.44 -9.40
CA ASN A 33 -9.32 -5.64 -8.78
C ASN A 33 -9.43 -5.90 -7.27
N LYS A 34 -10.53 -6.51 -6.86
CA LYS A 34 -10.77 -6.86 -5.46
C LYS A 34 -9.83 -8.01 -5.07
N ILE A 35 -9.19 -7.88 -3.91
CA ILE A 35 -8.52 -9.00 -3.27
C ILE A 35 -9.58 -10.00 -2.78
N GLY A 36 -9.41 -11.27 -3.14
CA GLY A 36 -10.29 -12.36 -2.77
C GLY A 36 -10.17 -12.74 -1.29
N ASP A 37 -8.96 -12.66 -0.74
CA ASP A 37 -8.68 -12.82 0.69
C ASP A 37 -9.38 -11.71 1.50
N ALA A 38 -10.48 -12.07 2.16
CA ALA A 38 -11.32 -11.12 2.87
C ALA A 38 -10.63 -10.51 4.08
N ILE A 39 -9.81 -11.31 4.79
CA ILE A 39 -9.10 -10.88 6.00
C ILE A 39 -8.02 -9.87 5.61
N LEU A 40 -7.18 -10.23 4.64
CA LEU A 40 -6.16 -9.32 4.12
C LEU A 40 -6.79 -8.02 3.61
N ARG A 41 -7.89 -8.14 2.85
CA ARG A 41 -8.59 -6.96 2.33
C ARG A 41 -9.12 -6.05 3.44
N GLU A 42 -9.68 -6.59 4.50
CA GLU A 42 -10.15 -5.82 5.66
C GLU A 42 -8.98 -5.11 6.35
N GLN A 43 -7.88 -5.82 6.61
CA GLN A 43 -6.67 -5.24 7.20
C GLN A 43 -6.12 -4.07 6.35
N LEU A 44 -6.11 -4.20 5.02
CA LEU A 44 -5.65 -3.14 4.11
C LEU A 44 -6.63 -1.95 4.02
N LEU A 45 -7.89 -2.11 4.42
CA LEU A 45 -8.90 -1.05 4.46
C LEU A 45 -8.93 -0.31 5.78
N THR A 46 -8.51 -0.95 6.87
CA THR A 46 -8.50 -0.37 8.22
C THR A 46 -7.18 0.32 8.51
N ASP A 47 -7.17 1.66 8.63
CA ASP A 47 -5.94 2.44 8.84
C ASP A 47 -5.16 1.98 10.08
N ASP A 48 -5.86 1.58 11.15
CA ASP A 48 -5.26 1.11 12.40
C ASP A 48 -4.44 -0.17 12.25
N CYS A 49 -4.85 -1.05 11.33
CA CYS A 49 -4.16 -2.30 11.05
C CYS A 49 -2.95 -2.15 10.11
N LEU A 50 -2.77 -0.97 9.48
CA LEU A 50 -1.70 -0.79 8.51
C LEU A 50 -0.33 -0.76 9.20
N SER A 51 0.58 -1.56 8.68
CA SER A 51 2.01 -1.55 9.03
C SER A 51 2.85 -1.82 7.79
N GLU A 52 4.16 -1.55 7.85
CA GLU A 52 5.05 -1.86 6.73
C GLU A 52 5.15 -3.37 6.53
N GLU A 53 5.17 -4.14 7.62
CA GLU A 53 5.23 -5.59 7.63
C GLU A 53 4.01 -6.22 6.97
N LEU A 54 2.81 -5.65 7.15
CA LEU A 54 1.60 -6.11 6.45
C LEU A 54 1.72 -5.89 4.94
N ILE A 55 2.24 -4.73 4.51
CA ILE A 55 2.40 -4.39 3.09
C ILE A 55 3.48 -5.28 2.46
N ASP A 56 4.62 -5.44 3.12
CA ASP A 56 5.72 -6.30 2.66
C ASP A 56 5.31 -7.77 2.64
N GLY A 57 4.56 -8.22 3.65
CA GLY A 57 3.99 -9.57 3.70
C GLY A 57 3.03 -9.84 2.55
N MET A 58 2.16 -8.88 2.22
CA MET A 58 1.25 -8.97 1.06
C MET A 58 2.03 -9.09 -0.26
N VAL A 59 3.03 -8.23 -0.48
CA VAL A 59 3.85 -8.27 -1.71
C VAL A 59 4.66 -9.55 -1.79
N THR A 60 5.24 -9.99 -0.67
CA THR A 60 6.04 -11.22 -0.60
C THR A 60 5.18 -12.46 -0.87
N LYS A 61 4.01 -12.58 -0.23
CA LYS A 61 3.03 -13.66 -0.48
C LYS A 61 2.68 -13.74 -1.97
N PHE A 62 2.40 -12.58 -2.60
CA PHE A 62 2.12 -12.54 -4.03
C PHE A 62 3.30 -13.04 -4.87
N LEU A 63 4.53 -12.58 -4.60
CA LEU A 63 5.72 -13.00 -5.33
C LEU A 63 6.02 -14.49 -5.18
N GLU A 64 5.80 -15.06 -3.99
CA GLU A 64 5.94 -16.50 -3.74
C GLU A 64 4.92 -17.31 -4.56
N GLN A 65 3.67 -16.88 -4.58
CA GLN A 65 2.62 -17.53 -5.38
C GLN A 65 2.84 -17.37 -6.89
N VAL A 66 3.47 -16.27 -7.32
CA VAL A 66 3.93 -16.13 -8.72
C VAL A 66 5.01 -17.15 -9.03
N LYS A 67 6.03 -17.31 -8.17
CA LYS A 67 7.09 -18.32 -8.36
C LYS A 67 6.57 -19.75 -8.38
N GLN A 68 5.54 -20.04 -7.57
CA GLN A 68 4.89 -21.35 -7.50
C GLN A 68 3.80 -21.54 -8.57
N ASN A 69 3.57 -20.55 -9.43
CA ASN A 69 2.50 -20.54 -10.44
C ASN A 69 1.09 -20.79 -9.86
N SER A 70 0.86 -20.38 -8.60
CA SER A 70 -0.39 -20.56 -7.85
C SER A 70 -1.17 -19.26 -7.66
N TRP A 71 -0.63 -18.12 -8.11
CA TRP A 71 -1.25 -16.79 -8.00
C TRP A 71 -2.63 -16.67 -8.68
N SER A 72 -2.95 -17.55 -9.65
CA SER A 72 -4.21 -17.51 -10.39
C SER A 72 -5.40 -18.06 -9.59
N SER A 73 -5.18 -18.68 -8.43
CA SER A 73 -6.26 -19.20 -7.57
C SER A 73 -6.99 -18.05 -6.83
N ILE A 74 -7.71 -17.21 -7.59
CA ILE A 74 -8.84 -16.32 -7.21
C ILE A 74 -8.57 -15.24 -6.13
N GLU A 75 -7.45 -15.28 -5.40
CA GLU A 75 -7.20 -14.37 -4.28
C GLU A 75 -6.66 -13.00 -4.70
N TRP A 76 -6.12 -12.88 -5.92
CA TRP A 76 -5.51 -11.67 -6.43
C TRP A 76 -6.31 -10.95 -7.52
N PRO A 77 -6.09 -9.64 -7.73
CA PRO A 77 -6.66 -8.89 -8.84
C PRO A 77 -6.42 -9.58 -10.19
N GLN A 78 -7.45 -9.70 -11.02
CA GLN A 78 -7.36 -10.45 -12.29
C GLN A 78 -6.92 -9.59 -13.49
N MET A 79 -7.06 -8.26 -13.38
CA MET A 79 -6.72 -7.33 -14.46
C MET A 79 -5.33 -6.75 -14.20
N TYR A 80 -4.35 -7.06 -15.06
CA TYR A 80 -2.94 -6.63 -14.90
C TYR A 80 -2.45 -6.89 -13.47
N THR A 81 -2.45 -8.17 -13.05
CA THR A 81 -2.35 -8.59 -11.65
C THR A 81 -1.14 -7.99 -10.92
N ASP A 82 0.04 -8.15 -11.50
CA ASP A 82 1.32 -7.61 -11.01
C ASP A 82 1.27 -6.08 -10.82
N TYR A 83 0.80 -5.36 -11.85
CA TYR A 83 0.65 -3.93 -11.81
C TYR A 83 -0.38 -3.48 -10.77
N SER A 84 -1.50 -4.19 -10.67
CA SER A 84 -2.57 -3.91 -9.71
C SER A 84 -2.12 -4.10 -8.27
N VAL A 85 -1.38 -5.18 -7.98
CA VAL A 85 -0.78 -5.44 -6.67
C VAL A 85 0.26 -4.36 -6.33
N SER A 86 1.13 -4.00 -7.27
CA SER A 86 2.10 -2.92 -7.08
C SER A 86 1.43 -1.58 -6.75
N LYS A 87 0.40 -1.19 -7.51
CA LYS A 87 -0.35 0.06 -7.27
C LYS A 87 -1.19 0.02 -6.01
N LEU A 88 -1.66 -1.15 -5.61
CA LEU A 88 -2.31 -1.34 -4.31
C LEU A 88 -1.32 -1.08 -3.17
N ALA A 89 -0.13 -1.69 -3.21
CA ALA A 89 0.92 -1.47 -2.21
C ALA A 89 1.28 0.02 -2.08
N VAL A 90 1.43 0.72 -3.20
CA VAL A 90 1.67 2.19 -3.22
C VAL A 90 0.53 2.96 -2.52
N ASN A 91 -0.74 2.61 -2.76
CA ASN A 91 -1.87 3.28 -2.14
C ASN A 91 -1.92 3.04 -0.62
N VAL A 92 -1.71 1.80 -0.19
CA VAL A 92 -1.72 1.44 1.24
C VAL A 92 -0.53 2.09 1.96
N TYR A 93 0.65 2.06 1.37
CA TYR A 93 1.83 2.73 1.93
C TYR A 93 1.63 4.25 2.06
N THR A 94 0.96 4.87 1.08
CA THR A 94 0.64 6.31 1.14
C THR A 94 -0.24 6.65 2.35
N ARG A 95 -1.24 5.81 2.65
CA ARG A 95 -2.11 5.99 3.84
C ARG A 95 -1.34 5.81 5.15
N LEU A 96 -0.52 4.76 5.23
CA LEU A 96 0.33 4.51 6.38
C LEU A 96 1.25 5.71 6.67
N MET A 97 1.91 6.23 5.64
CA MET A 97 2.78 7.40 5.75
C MET A 97 2.00 8.65 6.17
N ALA A 98 0.81 8.87 5.61
CA ALA A 98 -0.03 10.00 5.99
C ALA A 98 -0.35 9.99 7.50
N ARG A 99 -0.70 8.83 8.06
CA ARG A 99 -0.94 8.66 9.50
C ARG A 99 0.32 8.92 10.34
N ARG A 100 1.46 8.31 9.99
CA ARG A 100 2.73 8.52 10.71
C ARG A 100 3.13 10.00 10.74
N LEU A 101 2.96 10.69 9.61
CA LEU A 101 3.28 12.12 9.49
C LEU A 101 2.28 13.01 10.23
N SER A 102 0.99 12.66 10.29
CA SER A 102 0.02 13.39 11.09
C SER A 102 0.28 13.25 12.59
N ASP A 103 0.63 12.05 13.06
CA ASP A 103 0.92 11.80 14.48
C ASP A 103 2.21 12.49 14.92
N SER A 104 3.21 12.55 14.03
CA SER A 104 4.43 13.32 14.27
C SER A 104 4.18 14.82 14.39
N ARG A 105 3.19 15.38 13.68
CA ARG A 105 2.86 16.82 13.74
C ARG A 105 2.09 17.20 15.00
N ARG A 106 1.33 16.27 15.61
CA ARG A 106 0.57 16.52 16.85
C ARG A 106 1.44 16.56 18.12
N ARG A 107 2.68 16.08 18.04
CA ARG A 107 3.63 16.01 19.17
C ARG A 107 4.62 17.18 19.23
N CYS A 108 4.50 18.15 18.32
CA CYS A 108 5.27 19.40 18.33
C CYS A 108 4.40 20.55 18.81
#